data_AF-A0A4V1FKC8-F1
#
_entry.id   AF-A0A4V1FKC8-F1
#
_cell.length_a   1.000
_cell.length_b   1.000
_cell.length_c   1.000
_cell.angle_alpha   90.00
_cell.angle_beta   90.00
_cell.angle_gamma   90.00
#
_symmetry.space_group_name_H-M   'P 1'
#
loop_
_entity.id
_entity.type
_entity.pdbx_description
1 polymer ?
#
loop_
_entity_poly.entity_id
_entity_poly.type
_entity_poly.pdbx_seq_one_letter_code
_entity_poly.pdbx_strand_id
1 'polypeptide(L)'
;MQDHEGHGPQGEGDAEADHHHGQEVGGLRHARPPGPTGRAGPAGPAGPTIVERFETTIQGFDEVVELYRLFGSPDHCVRVAVAGLEAYEHVLTEEVIAIPGVSKISSRFAMKVLKSWRPTAAVPAAAKR
;
A
#
# COMPACT_ATOMS: atom_id res chain seq x y z
N MET A 1 17.33 58.25 27.07
CA MET A 1 18.16 57.46 28.02
C MET A 1 17.23 56.64 28.87
N GLN A 2 17.62 55.39 29.14
CA GLN A 2 16.83 54.25 29.65
C GLN A 2 16.23 53.35 28.55
N ASP A 3 17.09 52.83 27.68
CA ASP A 3 17.66 51.47 27.77
C ASP A 3 16.75 50.40 28.41
N HIS A 4 16.27 49.44 27.62
CA HIS A 4 16.05 48.02 27.95
C HIS A 4 16.25 47.25 26.63
N GLU A 5 17.42 46.64 26.45
CA GLU A 5 17.68 45.21 26.67
C GLU A 5 17.19 44.34 25.51
N GLY A 6 18.17 43.75 24.83
CA GLY A 6 17.98 42.91 23.65
C GLY A 6 17.36 41.56 23.97
N HIS A 7 16.77 40.97 22.92
CA HIS A 7 16.57 39.54 22.85
C HIS A 7 17.19 39.08 21.53
N GLY A 8 18.24 38.26 21.64
CA GLY A 8 18.85 37.57 20.52
C GLY A 8 17.90 36.55 19.89
N PRO A 9 18.28 36.02 18.72
CA PRO A 9 17.43 35.18 17.90
C PRO A 9 17.45 33.75 18.43
N GLN A 10 16.32 33.03 18.37
CA GLN A 10 16.30 31.58 18.22
C GLN A 10 14.88 31.04 18.12
N GLY A 11 14.67 30.20 17.13
CA GLY A 11 13.42 29.50 16.90
C GLY A 11 13.16 29.28 15.41
N GLU A 12 14.16 28.81 14.67
CA GLU A 12 13.92 27.95 13.50
C GLU A 12 13.03 26.81 13.98
N GLY A 13 11.73 26.97 13.76
CA GLY A 13 10.78 25.89 13.88
C GLY A 13 10.96 25.03 12.66
N ASP A 14 11.96 24.15 12.68
CA ASP A 14 11.91 22.93 11.89
C ASP A 14 10.65 22.20 12.31
N ALA A 15 9.58 22.44 11.56
CA ALA A 15 8.40 21.61 11.58
C ALA A 15 8.84 20.26 11.02
N GLU A 16 9.44 19.46 11.88
CA GLU A 16 9.67 18.03 11.68
C GLU A 16 8.27 17.43 11.48
N ALA A 17 7.89 17.35 10.21
CA ALA A 17 6.65 16.75 9.79
C ALA A 17 6.68 15.31 10.30
N ASP A 18 5.82 15.04 11.26
CA ASP A 18 5.62 13.74 11.89
C ASP A 18 5.22 12.72 10.79
N HIS A 19 6.23 12.03 10.24
CA HIS A 19 6.09 11.05 9.16
C HIS A 19 5.59 9.71 9.73
N HIS A 20 4.44 9.71 10.40
CA HIS A 20 3.75 8.48 10.77
C HIS A 20 2.66 8.15 9.74
N HIS A 21 3.12 7.65 8.59
CA HIS A 21 2.28 7.27 7.45
C HIS A 21 1.60 5.91 7.69
N GLY A 22 0.40 5.94 8.27
CA GLY A 22 -0.56 4.84 8.14
C GLY A 22 -1.11 4.82 6.71
N GLN A 23 -0.52 4.01 5.84
CA GLN A 23 -0.78 4.07 4.40
C GLN A 23 -1.73 2.96 3.92
N GLU A 24 -2.72 3.35 3.12
CA GLU A 24 -3.70 2.45 2.52
C GLU A 24 -3.39 2.37 1.01
N VAL A 25 -3.08 1.20 0.46
CA VAL A 25 -2.59 1.16 -0.92
C VAL A 25 -3.42 0.30 -1.84
N GLY A 26 -3.92 0.95 -2.88
CA GLY A 26 -4.31 0.24 -4.09
C GLY A 26 -5.63 -0.48 -3.93
N GLY A 27 -6.70 0.23 -4.29
CA GLY A 27 -7.83 -0.43 -4.89
C GLY A 27 -7.38 -1.07 -6.20
N LEU A 28 -7.08 -2.36 -6.17
CA LEU A 28 -6.61 -3.08 -7.33
C LEU A 28 -7.77 -3.80 -8.03
N ARG A 29 -7.70 -3.88 -9.36
CA ARG A 29 -8.70 -4.56 -10.20
C ARG A 29 -8.07 -5.73 -10.94
N HIS A 30 -8.69 -6.90 -10.86
CA HIS A 30 -8.39 -8.00 -11.78
C HIS A 30 -9.21 -7.95 -13.06
N ALA A 31 -8.57 -8.30 -14.17
CA ALA A 31 -9.29 -8.63 -15.39
C ALA A 31 -10.09 -9.93 -15.17
N ARG A 32 -11.41 -9.87 -15.34
CA ARG A 32 -12.28 -11.05 -15.28
C ARG A 32 -11.86 -12.04 -16.38
N PRO A 33 -11.56 -13.32 -16.07
CA PRO A 33 -11.30 -14.31 -17.10
C PRO A 33 -12.54 -14.52 -17.98
N PRO A 34 -12.37 -14.81 -19.29
CA PRO A 34 -13.49 -15.08 -20.17
C PRO A 34 -14.34 -16.23 -19.62
N GLY A 35 -15.66 -16.08 -19.66
CA GLY A 35 -16.58 -17.11 -19.16
C GLY A 35 -16.43 -18.43 -19.92
N PRO A 36 -16.73 -19.59 -19.30
CA PRO A 36 -16.53 -20.88 -19.93
C PRO A 36 -17.49 -21.04 -21.12
N THR A 37 -16.98 -20.94 -22.34
CA THR A 37 -17.67 -21.33 -23.57
C THR A 37 -17.43 -22.82 -23.84
N GLY A 38 -18.33 -23.67 -23.33
CA GLY A 38 -18.37 -25.10 -23.67
C GLY A 38 -18.45 -26.03 -22.46
N ARG A 39 -19.19 -27.15 -22.62
CA ARG A 39 -19.32 -28.22 -21.60
C ARG A 39 -17.93 -28.74 -21.22
N ALA A 40 -17.51 -28.47 -19.99
CA ALA A 40 -16.25 -28.97 -19.43
C ALA A 40 -16.35 -30.48 -19.15
N GLY A 41 -15.47 -31.27 -19.77
CA GLY A 41 -15.09 -32.60 -19.27
C GLY A 41 -14.34 -32.49 -17.94
N PRO A 42 -14.05 -33.60 -17.23
CA PRO A 42 -13.49 -33.54 -15.88
C PRO A 42 -12.13 -32.81 -15.92
N ALA A 43 -12.11 -31.60 -15.35
CA ALA A 43 -10.92 -30.81 -15.24
C ALA A 43 -9.94 -31.56 -14.32
N GLY A 44 -8.81 -32.02 -14.89
CA GLY A 44 -7.61 -32.30 -14.08
C GLY A 44 -7.25 -31.07 -13.25
N PRO A 45 -6.42 -31.18 -12.20
CA PRO A 45 -6.19 -30.07 -11.29
C PRO A 45 -5.70 -28.85 -12.07
N ALA A 46 -6.58 -27.87 -12.24
CA ALA A 46 -6.24 -26.63 -12.90
C ALA A 46 -5.21 -25.94 -12.00
N GLY A 47 -4.05 -25.59 -12.57
CA GLY A 47 -3.06 -24.78 -11.86
C GLY A 47 -3.69 -23.46 -11.37
N PRO A 48 -3.02 -22.75 -10.45
CA PRO A 48 -3.59 -21.57 -9.81
C PRO A 48 -4.02 -20.54 -10.86
N THR A 49 -5.25 -20.05 -10.67
CA THR A 49 -5.87 -18.99 -11.46
C THR A 49 -5.05 -17.69 -11.37
N ILE A 50 -5.32 -16.76 -12.28
CA ILE A 50 -4.66 -15.46 -12.28
C ILE A 50 -4.86 -14.69 -10.96
N VAL A 51 -6.04 -14.83 -10.35
CA VAL A 51 -6.37 -14.20 -9.07
C VAL A 51 -5.58 -14.84 -7.93
N GLU A 52 -5.55 -16.18 -7.87
CA GLU A 52 -4.79 -16.89 -6.83
C GLU A 52 -3.28 -16.61 -6.92
N ARG A 53 -2.74 -16.49 -8.12
CA ARG A 53 -1.34 -16.08 -8.31
C ARG A 53 -1.08 -14.68 -7.77
N PHE A 54 -1.94 -13.73 -8.12
CA PHE A 54 -1.83 -12.38 -7.61
C PHE A 54 -1.89 -12.33 -6.08
N GLU A 55 -2.88 -13.00 -5.48
CA GLU A 55 -3.05 -12.99 -4.02
C GLU A 55 -1.87 -13.63 -3.32
N THR A 56 -1.32 -14.71 -3.89
CA THR A 56 -0.13 -15.38 -3.35
C THR A 56 1.11 -14.48 -3.46
N THR A 57 1.28 -13.80 -4.60
CA THR A 57 2.41 -12.87 -4.80
C THR A 57 2.34 -11.70 -3.81
N ILE A 58 1.20 -11.04 -3.68
CA ILE A 58 1.04 -9.89 -2.76
C ILE A 58 1.23 -10.29 -1.30
N GLN A 59 0.74 -11.46 -0.89
CA GLN A 59 0.95 -11.97 0.48
C GLN A 59 2.43 -12.23 0.79
N GLY A 60 3.28 -12.35 -0.22
CA GLY A 60 4.72 -12.56 -0.05
C GLY A 60 5.52 -11.28 0.22
N PHE A 61 4.92 -10.10 0.11
CA PHE A 61 5.62 -8.84 0.36
C PHE A 61 5.60 -8.48 1.85
N ASP A 62 6.78 -8.22 2.40
CA ASP A 62 6.96 -7.87 3.82
C ASP A 62 6.27 -6.54 4.15
N GLU A 63 6.16 -5.64 3.18
CA GLU A 63 5.48 -4.36 3.31
C GLU A 63 3.96 -4.53 3.42
N VAL A 64 3.37 -5.64 2.94
CA VAL A 64 1.92 -5.85 2.93
C VAL A 64 1.43 -6.29 4.30
N VAL A 65 0.70 -5.39 4.97
CA VAL A 65 0.16 -5.61 6.33
C VAL A 65 -1.30 -6.05 6.34
N GLU A 66 -2.04 -5.76 5.27
CA GLU A 66 -3.41 -6.26 5.07
C GLU A 66 -3.68 -6.49 3.59
N LEU A 67 -4.43 -7.55 3.28
CA LEU A 67 -4.97 -7.83 1.95
C LEU A 67 -6.42 -8.29 2.09
N TYR A 68 -7.32 -7.62 1.39
CA TYR A 68 -8.74 -7.99 1.34
C TYR A 68 -9.18 -8.19 -0.10
N ARG A 69 -9.93 -9.26 -0.33
CA ARG A 69 -10.80 -9.38 -1.48
C ARG A 69 -12.13 -8.72 -1.15
N LEU A 70 -12.59 -7.85 -2.04
CA LEU A 70 -13.78 -7.03 -1.89
C LEU A 70 -14.83 -7.42 -2.94
N PHE A 71 -16.10 -7.19 -2.61
CA PHE A 71 -17.15 -7.20 -3.61
C PHE A 71 -17.16 -5.87 -4.38
N GLY A 72 -17.43 -5.93 -5.68
CA GLY A 72 -17.54 -4.74 -6.51
C GLY A 72 -16.18 -4.26 -7.00
N SER A 73 -15.99 -2.95 -7.07
CA SER A 73 -14.77 -2.39 -7.64
C SER A 73 -14.25 -1.19 -6.86
N PRO A 74 -12.96 -1.17 -6.47
CA PRO A 74 -11.95 -2.22 -6.68
C PRO A 74 -12.31 -3.56 -6.01
N ASP A 75 -11.87 -4.67 -6.62
CA ASP A 75 -12.17 -6.02 -6.10
C ASP A 75 -11.10 -6.49 -5.11
N HIS A 76 -10.01 -5.73 -4.94
CA HIS A 76 -9.01 -5.96 -3.90
C HIS A 76 -8.59 -4.64 -3.25
N CYS A 77 -8.28 -4.71 -1.95
CA CYS A 77 -7.67 -3.62 -1.20
C CYS A 77 -6.43 -4.16 -0.49
N VAL A 78 -5.29 -3.49 -0.69
CA VAL A 78 -4.03 -3.80 -0.03
C VAL A 78 -3.70 -2.68 0.95
N ARG A 79 -3.04 -3.00 2.04
CA ARG A 79 -2.40 -1.97 2.88
C ARG A 79 -0.95 -2.33 3.04
N VAL A 80 -0.09 -1.34 2.84
CA VAL A 80 1.34 -1.49 3.00
C VAL A 80 1.85 -0.54 4.05
N ALA A 81 2.82 -0.99 4.82
CA ALA A 81 3.59 -0.16 5.73
C ALA A 81 4.94 0.15 5.05
N VAL A 82 5.13 1.42 4.69
CA VAL A 82 6.35 1.91 4.02
C VAL A 82 6.77 3.24 4.64
N ALA A 83 8.07 3.54 4.58
CA ALA A 83 8.64 4.70 5.29
C ALA A 83 8.19 6.05 4.72
N GLY A 84 7.65 6.07 3.50
CA GLY A 84 7.17 7.29 2.85
C GLY A 84 6.84 7.05 1.38
N LEU A 85 6.63 8.14 0.66
CA LEU A 85 6.22 8.11 -0.75
C LEU A 85 7.26 7.44 -1.67
N GLU A 86 8.55 7.70 -1.47
CA GLU A 86 9.62 7.10 -2.30
C GLU A 86 9.67 5.57 -2.15
N ALA A 87 9.61 5.07 -0.91
CA ALA A 87 9.53 3.64 -0.64
C ALA A 87 8.24 3.02 -1.21
N TYR A 88 7.14 3.77 -1.17
CA TYR A 88 5.90 3.35 -1.82
C TYR A 88 6.04 3.24 -3.34
N GLU A 89 6.64 4.24 -3.98
CA GLU A 89 6.83 4.26 -5.43
C GLU A 89 7.64 3.05 -5.87
N HIS A 90 8.72 2.70 -5.17
CA HIS A 90 9.52 1.51 -5.44
C HIS A 90 8.69 0.22 -5.36
N VAL A 91 7.92 0.02 -4.28
CA VAL A 91 7.02 -1.15 -4.15
C VAL A 91 5.98 -1.17 -5.27
N LEU A 92 5.43 -0.01 -5.64
CA LEU A 92 4.42 0.07 -6.68
C LEU A 92 4.99 -0.27 -8.07
N THR A 93 6.11 0.33 -8.45
CA THR A 93 6.67 0.21 -9.80
C THR A 93 7.39 -1.10 -10.02
N GLU A 94 8.16 -1.57 -9.05
CA GLU A 94 9.00 -2.76 -9.20
C GLU A 94 8.21 -4.04 -8.95
N GLU A 95 7.32 -4.03 -7.95
CA GLU A 95 6.65 -5.25 -7.51
C GLU A 95 5.20 -5.30 -8.02
N VAL A 96 4.36 -4.31 -7.69
CA VAL A 96 2.91 -4.42 -7.86
C VAL A 96 2.45 -4.28 -9.31
N ILE A 97 2.98 -3.31 -10.06
CA ILE A 97 2.61 -3.09 -11.48
C ILE A 97 3.04 -4.27 -12.37
N ALA A 98 4.12 -4.96 -11.99
CA ALA A 98 4.62 -6.11 -12.74
C ALA A 98 3.73 -7.36 -12.61
N ILE A 99 2.79 -7.40 -11.65
CA ILE A 99 1.98 -8.60 -11.38
C ILE A 99 0.96 -8.82 -12.50
N PRO A 100 0.96 -10.01 -13.13
CA PRO A 100 -0.03 -10.35 -14.14
C PRO A 100 -1.47 -10.27 -13.60
N GLY A 101 -2.36 -9.67 -14.38
CA GLY A 101 -3.78 -9.57 -14.06
C GLY A 101 -4.18 -8.28 -13.35
N VAL A 102 -3.21 -7.45 -12.94
CA VAL A 102 -3.43 -6.09 -12.44
C VAL A 102 -3.86 -5.17 -13.59
N SER A 103 -5.08 -4.65 -13.52
CA SER A 103 -5.64 -3.81 -14.60
C SER A 103 -5.75 -2.32 -14.25
N LYS A 104 -5.93 -2.00 -12.97
CA LYS A 104 -6.01 -0.62 -12.48
C LYS A 104 -5.66 -0.55 -11.01
N ILE A 105 -4.83 0.42 -10.65
CA ILE A 105 -4.44 0.72 -9.27
C ILE A 105 -4.97 2.10 -8.90
N SER A 106 -5.49 2.24 -7.68
CA SER A 106 -5.88 3.52 -7.10
C SER A 106 -5.34 3.62 -5.67
N SER A 107 -4.32 4.45 -5.49
CA SER A 107 -3.58 4.60 -4.23
C SER A 107 -4.09 5.77 -3.41
N ARG A 108 -4.06 5.65 -2.07
CA ARG A 108 -4.57 6.70 -1.16
C ARG A 108 -3.65 6.88 0.03
N PHE A 109 -3.12 8.08 0.20
CA PHE A 109 -2.36 8.42 1.40
C PHE A 109 -3.29 9.13 2.38
N ALA A 110 -3.32 8.66 3.62
CA ALA A 110 -4.03 9.37 4.67
C ALA A 110 -3.26 10.65 5.02
N MET A 111 -3.88 11.82 4.82
CA MET A 111 -3.32 13.11 5.23
C MET A 111 -3.15 13.21 6.75
N LYS A 112 -4.10 12.67 7.53
CA LYS A 112 -4.07 12.65 8.98
C LYS A 112 -4.93 11.49 9.50
N VAL A 113 -4.39 10.71 10.43
CA VAL A 113 -5.16 9.69 11.15
C VAL A 113 -6.00 10.36 12.23
N LEU A 114 -7.32 10.36 12.07
CA LEU A 114 -8.25 10.92 13.07
C LEU A 114 -8.62 9.89 14.14
N LYS A 115 -8.72 8.60 13.76
CA LYS A 115 -9.04 7.47 14.63
C LYS A 115 -8.59 6.18 13.94
N SER A 116 -7.97 5.26 14.68
CA SER A 116 -7.53 3.95 14.16
C SER A 116 -7.86 2.85 15.16
N TRP A 117 -8.27 1.69 14.65
CA TRP A 117 -8.39 0.47 15.45
C TRP A 117 -7.04 -0.26 15.57
N ARG A 118 -6.10 0.03 14.66
CA ARG A 118 -4.74 -0.52 14.65
C ARG A 118 -3.83 0.39 15.47
N PRO A 119 -3.00 -0.18 16.37
CA PRO A 119 -1.85 0.54 16.92
C PRO A 119 -0.96 0.97 15.76
N THR A 120 -0.50 2.23 15.75
CA THR A 120 0.51 2.68 14.78
C THR A 120 1.79 1.90 15.07
N ALA A 121 2.08 0.87 14.27
CA ALA A 121 3.39 0.25 14.28
C ALA A 121 4.37 1.22 13.62
N ALA A 122 5.56 1.38 14.20
CA ALA A 122 6.67 1.94 13.46
C ALA A 122 6.88 1.07 12.22
N VAL A 123 6.96 1.70 11.05
CA VAL A 123 7.29 0.98 9.83
C VAL A 123 8.65 0.32 10.08
N PRO A 124 8.80 -1.01 9.95
CA PRO A 124 10.12 -1.62 10.05
C PRO A 124 10.99 -0.97 8.97
N ALA A 125 12.12 -0.39 9.39
CA ALA A 125 13.08 0.14 8.43
C ALA A 125 13.40 -0.99 7.45
N ALA A 126 13.09 -0.78 6.17
CA ALA A 126 13.27 -1.77 5.13
C ALA A 126 14.66 -2.38 5.26
N ALA A 127 14.72 -3.70 5.50
CA ALA A 127 15.98 -4.41 5.55
C ALA A 127 16.57 -4.33 4.14
N LYS A 128 17.65 -3.56 3.98
CA LYS A 128 18.41 -3.48 2.73
C LYS A 128 18.75 -4.91 2.30
N ARG A 129 18.20 -5.35 1.17
CA ARG A 129 18.72 -6.52 0.44
C ARG A 129 19.98 -6.14 -0.32
#